data_AF-A0A933H652-F1
#
_entry.id   AF-A0A933H652-F1
#
_cell.length_a   1.000
_cell.length_b   1.000
_cell.length_c   1.000
_cell.angle_alpha   90.00
_cell.angle_beta   90.00
_cell.angle_gamma   90.00
#
_symmetry.space_group_name_H-M   'P 1'
#
loop_
_entity.id
_entity.type
_entity.pdbx_description
1 polymer ?
#
loop_
_entity_poly.entity_id
_entity_poly.type
_entity_poly.pdbx_seq_one_letter_code
_entity_poly.pdbx_strand_id
1 'polypeptide(L)' 'MKLPGDLGGPDLARLLSTYGYVVTRQTGSHLRLTTQRNGEHHVTIPAHAALRVGTLSGIVGDVAQHLRIEKQQVMRDLFA' A
#
# COMPACT_ATOMS: atom_id res chain seq x y z
N MET A 1 8.88 3.84 16.24
CA MET A 1 8.92 3.72 14.78
C MET A 1 8.96 2.23 14.45
N LYS A 2 7.90 1.65 13.86
CA LYS A 2 7.95 0.23 13.42
C LYS A 2 8.95 0.13 12.27
N LEU A 3 9.91 -0.78 12.35
CA LEU A 3 10.82 -1.02 11.23
C LEU A 3 10.02 -1.54 10.03
N PRO A 4 10.48 -1.31 8.78
CA PRO A 4 9.84 -1.87 7.58
C PRO A 4 9.63 -3.39 7.62
N GLY A 5 10.36 -4.12 8.47
CA GLY A 5 10.21 -5.56 8.68
C GLY A 5 8.95 -6.00 9.44
N ASP A 6 8.35 -5.11 10.24
CA ASP A 6 7.15 -5.38 11.06
C ASP A 6 5.90 -4.66 10.53
N LEU A 7 5.94 -4.18 9.28
CA LEU A 7 4.80 -3.50 8.69
C LEU A 7 3.71 -4.51 8.32
N GLY A 8 2.58 -4.45 9.02
CA GLY A 8 1.41 -5.26 8.69
C GLY A 8 0.62 -4.72 7.50
N GLY A 9 -0.18 -5.59 6.89
CA GLY A 9 -1.12 -5.21 5.83
C GLY A 9 -2.06 -4.07 6.21
N PRO A 10 -2.72 -4.11 7.38
CA PRO A 10 -3.57 -3.01 7.83
C PRO A 10 -2.81 -1.70 8.06
N ASP A 11 -1.55 -1.77 8.51
CA ASP A 11 -0.70 -0.60 8.68
C ASP A 11 -0.38 0.02 7.31
N LEU A 12 0.04 -0.79 6.33
CA LEU A 12 0.28 -0.31 4.97
C LEU A 12 -1.00 0.27 4.33
N ALA A 13 -2.15 -0.35 4.56
CA ALA A 13 -3.43 0.14 4.07
C ALA A 13 -3.74 1.55 4.61
N ARG A 14 -3.44 1.80 5.90
CA ARG A 14 -3.58 3.14 6.49
C ARG A 14 -2.60 4.14 5.88
N LEU A 15 -1.34 3.77 5.68
CA LEU A 15 -0.35 4.67 5.08
C LEU A 15 -0.74 5.07 3.65
N LEU A 16 -1.27 4.13 2.87
CA LEU A 16 -1.72 4.40 1.49
C LEU A 16 -2.93 5.35 1.40
N SER A 17 -3.61 5.64 2.52
CA SER A 17 -4.65 6.67 2.56
C SER A 17 -4.13 8.06 2.19
N THR A 18 -2.83 8.35 2.38
CA THR A 18 -2.16 9.57 1.89
C THR A 18 -2.27 9.73 0.36
N TYR A 19 -2.42 8.63 -0.36
CA TYR A 19 -2.66 8.61 -1.81
C TYR A 19 -4.13 8.40 -2.20
N GLY A 20 -5.05 8.52 -1.23
CA GLY A 20 -6.49 8.40 -1.44
C GLY A 20 -6.97 6.95 -1.55
N TYR A 21 -6.15 5.96 -1.21
CA TYR A 21 -6.60 4.59 -1.17
C TYR A 21 -7.49 4.33 0.03
N VAL A 22 -8.65 3.73 -0.22
CA VAL A 22 -9.60 3.28 0.81
C VAL A 22 -9.86 1.79 0.66
N VAL A 23 -10.04 1.09 1.79
CA VAL A 23 -10.41 -0.34 1.76
C VAL A 23 -11.84 -0.44 1.24
N THR A 24 -12.03 -1.11 0.10
CA THR A 24 -13.35 -1.30 -0.52
C THR A 24 -13.89 -2.71 -0.33
N ARG A 25 -13.02 -3.69 -0.06
CA ARG A 25 -13.43 -5.07 0.20
C ARG A 25 -12.39 -5.81 1.03
N GLN A 26 -12.84 -6.76 1.84
CA GLN A 26 -11.98 -7.80 2.41
C GLN A 26 -12.53 -9.17 2.02
N THR A 27 -11.65 -10.05 1.54
CA THR A 27 -11.98 -11.46 1.26
C THR A 27 -10.90 -12.32 1.89
N GLY A 28 -11.27 -13.10 2.90
CA GLY A 28 -10.32 -13.86 3.70
C GLY A 28 -9.23 -12.96 4.28
N SER A 29 -7.98 -13.36 4.10
CA SER A 29 -6.80 -12.64 4.59
C SER A 29 -6.28 -11.55 3.64
N HIS A 30 -7.11 -11.00 2.75
CA HIS A 30 -6.70 -9.96 1.79
C HIS A 30 -7.64 -8.76 1.79
N LEU A 31 -7.06 -7.56 1.78
CA LEU A 31 -7.74 -6.28 1.63
C LEU A 31 -7.62 -5.80 0.19
N ARG A 32 -8.73 -5.39 -0.41
CA ARG A 32 -8.75 -4.61 -1.65
C ARG A 32 -8.84 -3.14 -1.28
N LEU A 33 -7.89 -2.36 -1.77
CA LEU A 33 -7.92 -0.90 -1.67
C LEU A 33 -8.20 -0.31 -3.05
N THR A 34 -8.91 0.82 -3.07
CA THR A 34 -9.22 1.56 -4.30
C THR A 34 -8.93 3.04 -4.09
N THR A 35 -8.36 3.70 -5.11
CA THR A 35 -8.25 5.16 -5.18
C THR A 35 -8.90 5.65 -6.46
N GLN A 36 -9.54 6.82 -6.42
CA GLN A 36 -9.98 7.53 -7.63
C GLN A 36 -8.96 8.61 -8.06
N ARG A 37 -7.88 8.79 -7.28
CA ARG A 37 -6.84 9.80 -7.57
C ARG A 37 -6.08 9.38 -8.82
N ASN A 38 -5.98 10.29 -9.79
CA ASN A 38 -5.35 10.04 -11.10
C ASN A 38 -6.00 8.89 -11.88
N GLY A 39 -7.30 8.67 -11.68
CA GLY A 39 -8.05 7.54 -12.24
C GLY A 39 -8.30 6.45 -11.20
N GLU A 40 -9.22 5.54 -11.53
CA GLU A 40 -9.52 4.38 -10.67
C GLU A 40 -8.36 3.40 -10.69
N HIS A 41 -7.88 3.02 -9.51
CA HIS A 41 -6.84 2.02 -9.35
C HIS A 41 -7.06 1.16 -8.12
N HIS A 42 -6.74 -0.13 -8.24
CA HIS A 42 -6.95 -1.11 -7.19
C HIS A 42 -5.66 -1.81 -6.80
N VAL A 43 -5.42 -1.91 -5.49
CA VAL A 43 -4.29 -2.66 -4.92
C VAL A 43 -4.83 -3.72 -3.98
N THR A 44 -4.24 -4.91 -3.98
CA THR A 44 -4.60 -5.97 -3.03
C THR A 44 -3.45 -6.21 -2.06
N ILE A 45 -3.74 -6.14 -0.75
CA ILE A 45 -2.75 -6.24 0.32
C ILE A 45 -3.12 -7.40 1.24
N PRO A 46 -2.19 -8.32 1.55
CA PRO A 46 -2.43 -9.35 2.56
C PRO A 46 -2.63 -8.74 3.94
N ALA A 47 -3.70 -9.09 4.64
CA ALA A 47 -4.06 -8.62 5.99
C ALA A 47 -3.27 -9.33 7.10
N HIS A 48 -1.98 -9.58 6.89
CA HIS A 48 -1.10 -10.22 7.87
C HIS A 48 -0.39 -9.20 8.76
N ALA A 49 0.08 -9.64 9.93
CA ALA A 49 0.78 -8.79 10.89
C ALA A 49 2.14 -8.28 10.39
N ALA A 50 2.79 -9.03 9.48
CA ALA A 50 4.04 -8.64 8.84
C ALA A 50 3.99 -8.97 7.34
N LEU A 51 4.34 -8.01 6.51
CA LEU A 51 4.50 -8.20 5.08
C LEU A 51 5.96 -8.55 4.76
N ARG A 52 6.15 -9.51 3.84
CA ARG A 52 7.48 -9.75 3.28
C ARG A 52 7.94 -8.52 2.52
N VAL A 53 9.24 -8.21 2.58
CA VAL A 53 9.84 -7.07 1.87
C VAL A 53 9.51 -7.09 0.37
N GLY A 54 9.51 -8.27 -0.27
CA GLY A 54 9.12 -8.41 -1.67
C GLY A 54 7.68 -8.01 -1.95
N THR A 55 6.73 -8.37 -1.08
CA THR A 55 5.32 -8.00 -1.19
C THR A 55 5.13 -6.50 -1.02
N LEU A 56 5.75 -5.91 0.01
CA LEU A 56 5.74 -4.46 0.21
C LEU A 56 6.31 -3.73 -1.00
N SER A 57 7.47 -4.18 -1.48
CA SER A 57 8.16 -3.61 -2.64
C SER A 57 7.32 -3.67 -3.91
N GLY A 58 6.60 -4.78 -4.14
CA GLY A 58 5.66 -4.93 -5.25
C GLY A 58 4.50 -3.94 -5.18
N ILE A 59 3.84 -3.85 -4.02
CA ILE A 59 2.72 -2.93 -3.78
C ILE A 59 3.14 -1.47 -3.99
N VAL A 60 4.27 -1.06 -3.41
CA VAL A 60 4.78 0.32 -3.57
C VAL A 60 5.13 0.61 -5.03
N GLY A 61 5.67 -0.37 -5.77
CA GLY A 61 5.97 -0.23 -7.19
C GLY A 61 4.71 -0.01 -8.04
N ASP A 62 3.65 -0.78 -7.77
CA ASP A 62 2.35 -0.67 -8.44
C ASP A 62 1.70 0.70 -8.19
N VAL A 63 1.72 1.16 -6.94
CA VAL A 63 1.24 2.50 -6.57
C VAL A 63 2.05 3.61 -7.27
N ALA A 64 3.38 3.48 -7.31
CA ALA A 64 4.26 4.43 -7.97
C ALA A 64 3.98 4.52 -9.48
N GLN A 65 3.76 3.37 -10.12
CA GLN A 65 3.43 3.28 -11.54
C GLN A 65 2.08 3.97 -11.84
N HIS A 66 1.04 3.70 -11.05
CA HIS A 66 -0.27 4.36 -11.21
C HIS A 66 -0.16 5.88 -11.07
N LEU A 67 0.54 6.35 -10.02
CA LEU A 67 0.68 7.77 -9.73
C LEU A 67 1.68 8.48 -10.65
N ARG A 68 2.44 7.74 -11.47
CA ARG A 68 3.53 8.24 -12.34
C ARG A 68 4.59 9.02 -11.57
N ILE A 69 4.99 8.50 -10.42
CA ILE A 69 6.05 9.06 -9.58
C ILE A 69 7.09 8.01 -9.26
N GLU A 70 8.26 8.45 -8.80
CA GLU A 70 9.33 7.55 -8.41
C GLU A 70 8.94 6.70 -7.19
N LYS A 71 9.28 5.41 -7.24
CA LYS A 71 9.04 4.47 -6.13
C LYS A 71 9.65 4.95 -4.81
N GLN A 72 10.82 5.60 -4.89
CA GLN A 72 11.50 6.16 -3.73
C GLN A 72 10.73 7.33 -3.12
N GLN A 73 9.98 8.10 -3.93
CA GLN A 73 9.09 9.14 -3.41
C GLN A 73 7.95 8.50 -2.60
N VAL A 74 7.34 7.43 -3.11
CA VAL A 74 6.30 6.69 -2.39
C VAL A 74 6.81 6.17 -1.05
N MET A 75 8.01 5.58 -1.03
CA MET A 75 8.62 5.13 0.22
C MET A 75 8.86 6.27 1.21
N ARG A 76 9.31 7.44 0.74
CA ARG A 76 9.49 8.61 1.61
C ARG A 76 8.15 9.08 2.19
N ASP A 77 7.12 9.22 1.36
CA ASP A 77 5.82 9.75 1.80
C ASP A 77 5.10 8.80 2.78
N LEU A 78 5.27 7.49 2.62
CA LEU A 78 4.63 6.50 3.49
C LEU A 78 5.35 6.32 4.84
N PHE A 79 6.64 6.62 4.93
CA PHE A 79 7.46 6.33 6.12
C PHE A 79 8.16 7.58 6.70
N ALA A 80 7.73 8.77 6.29
CA ALA A 80 8.19 10.05 6.85
C ALA A 80 7.79 10.21 8.33
#